data_AF-R9LJU5-F1
#
_entry.id   AF-R9LJU5-F1
#
_cell.length_a   1.000
_cell.length_b   1.000
_cell.length_c   1.000
_cell.angle_alpha   90.00
_cell.angle_beta   90.00
_cell.angle_gamma   90.00
#
_symmetry.space_group_name_H-M   'P 1'
#
loop_
_entity.id
_entity.type
_entity.pdbx_description
1 polymer ?
#
loop_
_entity_poly.entity_id
_entity_poly.type
_entity_poly.pdbx_seq_one_letter_code
_entity_poly.pdbx_strand_id
1 'polypeptide(L)'
;MKDLTNEQLCKLAQAGDKQAVSLLIEANLPFVRKVANQIVGNPVRQEHLSACGVGFDDLVQAGSIGLWRAIDGYRQFEEIQFLTYAAPAVKRSMSDLIRQYSRDTVWQLRHDKANAWKIIYLDEDLDDTEDDTVETLISSPCAKLPEQIYIEQETAAELHEAMDALPDRENVYVQYRFGFADGKDHPLTETAQYFHLTESRTKSVEHSALKLLRHELLIEIPERAYARAEDRLTKVLVAAGELHAVELRLKSQRKRGRKITAVVYEYLADCGGKWGALSYNFKDDTTEILLLAEWDTILSHRFAMRAVEHFRIHHNDKLPDKIVLTFIGPEQRSRRYDNKFEAGN
;
A
#
# COMPACT_ATOMS: atom_id res chain seq x y z
N MET A 1 26.77 -22.53 -64.99
CA MET A 1 27.01 -21.64 -63.83
C MET A 1 27.89 -22.26 -62.73
N LYS A 2 28.34 -23.53 -62.80
CA LYS A 2 29.06 -24.21 -61.70
C LYS A 2 30.56 -23.86 -61.53
N ASP A 3 31.14 -23.04 -62.41
CA ASP A 3 32.58 -22.70 -62.38
C ASP A 3 32.85 -21.18 -62.44
N LEU A 4 31.89 -20.35 -62.03
CA LEU A 4 32.11 -18.90 -61.97
C LEU A 4 32.94 -18.56 -60.73
N THR A 5 33.97 -17.74 -60.90
CA THR A 5 34.78 -17.27 -59.76
C THR A 5 34.00 -16.27 -58.91
N ASN A 6 34.41 -16.06 -57.66
CA ASN A 6 33.80 -15.08 -56.77
C ASN A 6 33.75 -13.68 -57.41
N GLU A 7 34.80 -13.29 -58.13
CA GLU A 7 34.90 -11.99 -58.80
C GLU A 7 33.91 -11.87 -59.97
N GLN A 8 33.69 -12.95 -60.71
CA GLN A 8 32.70 -13.00 -61.80
C GLN A 8 31.27 -12.94 -61.24
N LEU A 9 31.02 -13.66 -60.14
CA LEU A 9 29.73 -13.61 -59.43
C LEU A 9 29.48 -12.22 -58.84
N CYS A 10 30.50 -11.53 -58.31
CA CYS A 10 30.36 -10.14 -57.85
C CYS A 10 29.95 -9.19 -58.97
N LYS A 11 30.53 -9.32 -60.17
CA LYS A 11 30.14 -8.49 -61.33
C LYS A 11 28.67 -8.69 -61.73
N LEU A 12 28.20 -9.94 -61.75
CA LEU A 12 26.81 -10.27 -62.05
C LEU A 12 25.87 -9.76 -60.94
N ALA A 13 26.27 -9.93 -59.68
CA ALA A 13 25.54 -9.43 -58.53
C ALA A 13 25.40 -7.89 -58.55
N GLN A 14 26.47 -7.16 -58.91
CA GLN A 14 26.45 -5.70 -59.07
C GLN A 14 25.56 -5.24 -60.24
N ALA A 15 25.40 -6.08 -61.27
CA ALA A 15 24.47 -5.85 -62.37
C ALA A 15 23.00 -6.11 -61.98
N GLY A 16 22.73 -6.50 -60.72
CA GLY A 16 21.38 -6.75 -60.20
C GLY A 16 20.93 -8.21 -60.26
N ASP A 17 21.81 -9.15 -60.61
CA ASP A 17 21.48 -10.58 -60.63
C ASP A 17 21.40 -11.14 -59.20
N LYS A 18 20.17 -11.39 -58.75
CA LYS A 18 19.89 -11.97 -57.43
C LYS A 18 20.36 -13.41 -57.29
N GLN A 19 20.38 -14.20 -58.37
CA GLN A 19 20.87 -15.58 -58.31
C GLN A 19 22.38 -15.63 -58.11
N ALA A 20 23.11 -14.69 -58.74
CA ALA A 20 24.54 -14.53 -58.53
C ALA A 20 24.88 -14.18 -57.07
N VAL A 21 24.07 -13.34 -56.41
CA VAL A 21 24.20 -13.03 -54.98
C VAL A 21 24.05 -14.28 -54.11
N SER A 22 22.97 -15.05 -54.30
CA SER A 22 22.71 -16.27 -53.52
C SER A 22 23.83 -17.29 -53.69
N LEU A 23 24.26 -17.54 -54.94
CA LEU A 23 25.35 -18.46 -55.24
C LEU A 23 26.69 -18.01 -54.63
N LEU A 24 26.98 -16.71 -54.63
CA LEU A 24 28.19 -16.17 -54.01
C LEU A 24 28.16 -16.36 -52.49
N ILE A 25 27.03 -16.10 -51.83
CA ILE A 25 26.92 -16.28 -50.37
C ILE A 25 27.04 -17.76 -50.00
N GLU A 26 26.30 -18.64 -50.68
CA GLU A 26 26.31 -20.09 -50.44
C GLU A 26 27.70 -20.70 -50.65
N ALA A 27 28.38 -20.36 -51.74
CA ALA A 27 29.72 -20.86 -52.06
C ALA A 27 30.77 -20.47 -51.00
N ASN A 28 30.56 -19.36 -50.30
CA ASN A 28 31.50 -18.81 -49.33
C ASN A 28 31.07 -18.99 -47.87
N LEU A 29 30.00 -19.75 -47.59
CA LEU A 29 29.58 -20.11 -46.23
C LEU A 29 30.71 -20.76 -45.38
N PRO A 30 31.58 -21.65 -45.91
CA PRO A 30 32.68 -22.20 -45.13
C PRO A 30 33.66 -21.14 -44.62
N PHE A 31 33.90 -20.09 -45.41
CA PHE A 31 34.72 -18.95 -45.00
C PHE A 31 34.04 -18.17 -43.85
N VAL A 32 32.75 -17.87 -43.99
CA VAL A 32 31.98 -17.17 -42.94
C VAL A 32 31.96 -17.99 -41.64
N ARG A 33 31.72 -19.31 -41.71
CA ARG A 33 31.79 -20.21 -40.54
C ARG A 33 33.18 -20.24 -39.91
N LYS A 34 34.26 -20.18 -40.71
CA LYS A 34 35.64 -20.09 -40.20
C LYS A 34 35.86 -18.79 -39.42
N VAL A 35 35.38 -17.65 -39.95
CA VAL A 35 35.46 -16.36 -39.24
C VAL A 35 34.60 -16.39 -37.96
N ALA A 36 33.40 -16.97 -38.00
CA ALA A 36 32.56 -17.16 -36.82
C ALA A 36 33.28 -17.98 -35.74
N ASN A 37 33.89 -19.11 -36.11
CA ASN A 37 34.65 -19.95 -35.18
C ASN A 37 35.87 -19.23 -34.59
N GLN A 38 36.53 -18.32 -35.32
CA GLN A 38 37.60 -17.49 -34.77
C GLN A 38 37.10 -16.49 -33.71
N ILE A 39 35.84 -16.05 -33.82
CA ILE A 39 35.21 -15.17 -32.83
C ILE A 39 34.78 -15.97 -31.59
N VAL A 40 34.18 -17.15 -31.81
CA VAL A 40 33.68 -18.06 -30.76
C VAL A 40 34.79 -18.81 -30.03
N GLY A 41 35.90 -19.13 -30.70
CA GLY A 41 36.99 -19.94 -30.15
C GLY A 41 37.73 -19.34 -28.95
N ASN A 42 37.36 -18.13 -28.52
CA ASN A 42 37.71 -17.61 -27.21
C ASN A 42 36.61 -18.04 -26.21
N PRO A 43 36.91 -18.88 -25.20
CA PRO A 43 35.90 -19.39 -24.26
C PRO A 43 35.13 -18.28 -23.53
N VAL A 44 35.78 -17.14 -23.25
CA VAL A 44 35.14 -15.96 -22.66
C VAL A 44 34.09 -15.36 -23.61
N ARG A 45 34.33 -15.41 -24.93
CA ARG A 45 33.37 -14.93 -25.93
C ARG A 45 32.26 -15.93 -26.23
N GLN A 46 32.53 -17.23 -26.16
CA GLN A 46 31.50 -18.24 -26.31
C GLN A 46 30.45 -18.12 -25.20
N GLU A 47 30.88 -17.95 -23.95
CA GLU A 47 29.98 -17.69 -22.83
C GLU A 47 29.22 -16.37 -22.99
N HIS A 48 29.90 -15.31 -23.49
CA HIS A 48 29.26 -14.03 -23.81
C HIS A 48 28.12 -14.18 -24.83
N LEU A 49 28.33 -14.95 -25.89
CA LEU A 49 27.36 -15.15 -26.97
C LEU A 49 26.14 -15.92 -26.49
N SER A 50 26.34 -17.02 -25.75
CA SER A 50 25.24 -17.80 -25.18
C SER A 50 24.43 -16.98 -24.18
N ALA A 51 25.08 -16.17 -23.34
CA ALA A 51 24.38 -15.29 -22.38
C ALA A 51 23.60 -14.15 -23.05
N CYS A 52 24.01 -13.74 -24.26
CA CYS A 52 23.28 -12.76 -25.07
C CYS A 52 22.16 -13.40 -25.91
N GLY A 53 21.94 -14.72 -25.80
CA GLY A 53 21.01 -15.46 -26.66
C GLY A 53 21.41 -15.52 -28.13
N VAL A 54 22.68 -15.21 -28.45
CA VAL A 54 23.19 -15.23 -29.83
C VAL A 54 23.81 -16.60 -30.11
N GLY A 55 23.15 -17.36 -30.97
CA GLY A 55 23.63 -18.66 -31.42
C GLY A 55 24.79 -18.56 -32.41
N PHE A 56 25.46 -19.69 -32.64
CA PHE A 56 26.47 -19.81 -33.68
C PHE A 56 25.91 -19.48 -35.08
N ASP A 57 24.70 -19.95 -35.37
CA ASP A 57 24.07 -19.71 -36.66
C ASP A 57 23.69 -18.22 -36.84
N ASP A 58 23.34 -17.49 -35.78
CA ASP A 58 23.08 -16.05 -35.85
C ASP A 58 24.34 -15.27 -36.24
N LEU A 59 25.49 -15.67 -35.70
CA LEU A 59 26.78 -15.11 -36.12
C LEU A 59 27.09 -15.40 -37.59
N VAL A 60 26.85 -16.64 -38.03
CA VAL A 60 27.05 -17.02 -39.43
C VAL A 60 26.15 -16.18 -40.33
N GLN A 61 24.89 -15.98 -39.95
CA GLN A 61 23.96 -15.14 -40.72
C GLN A 61 24.37 -13.67 -40.75
N ALA A 62 24.79 -13.09 -39.62
CA ALA A 62 25.33 -11.73 -39.58
C ALA A 62 26.58 -11.58 -40.44
N GLY A 63 27.45 -12.59 -40.48
CA GLY A 63 28.59 -12.61 -41.38
C GLY A 63 28.20 -12.69 -42.85
N SER A 64 27.19 -13.49 -43.19
CA SER A 64 26.64 -13.58 -44.54
C SER A 64 26.04 -12.24 -45.00
N ILE A 65 25.38 -11.51 -44.11
CA ILE A 65 24.91 -10.14 -44.37
C ILE A 65 26.10 -9.18 -44.61
N GLY A 66 27.18 -9.32 -43.84
CA GLY A 66 28.41 -8.56 -44.05
C GLY A 66 29.08 -8.84 -45.39
N LEU A 67 29.09 -10.11 -45.81
CA LEU A 67 29.58 -10.55 -47.11
C LEU A 67 28.73 -9.96 -48.24
N TRP A 68 27.40 -10.00 -48.09
CA TRP A 68 26.44 -9.42 -49.04
C TRP A 68 26.66 -7.92 -49.21
N ARG A 69 26.76 -7.16 -48.11
CA ARG A 69 27.02 -5.71 -48.13
C ARG A 69 28.36 -5.35 -48.78
N ALA A 70 29.35 -6.24 -48.73
CA ALA A 70 30.65 -6.01 -49.36
C ALA A 70 30.59 -6.10 -50.90
N ILE A 71 29.56 -6.72 -51.48
CA ILE A 71 29.41 -6.85 -52.94
C ILE A 71 29.31 -5.47 -53.59
N ASP A 72 28.49 -4.57 -53.05
CA ASP A 72 28.22 -3.25 -53.64
C ASP A 72 29.47 -2.36 -53.71
N GLY A 73 30.39 -2.52 -52.76
CA GLY A 73 31.62 -1.73 -52.64
C GLY A 73 32.83 -2.32 -53.35
N TYR A 74 32.77 -3.58 -53.80
CA TYR A 74 33.93 -4.27 -54.36
C TYR A 74 34.24 -3.78 -55.78
N ARG A 75 35.45 -3.26 -56.00
CA ARG A 75 35.91 -2.82 -57.32
C ARG A 75 36.99 -3.76 -57.82
N GLN A 76 36.73 -4.48 -58.92
CA GLN A 76 37.70 -5.39 -59.54
C GLN A 76 38.77 -4.63 -60.35
N PHE A 77 39.53 -3.76 -59.69
CA PHE A 77 40.59 -2.96 -60.31
C PHE A 77 41.97 -3.19 -59.69
N GLU A 78 42.11 -4.08 -58.71
CA GLU A 78 43.38 -4.39 -58.04
C GLU A 78 43.51 -5.92 -57.84
N GLU A 79 44.73 -6.44 -57.68
CA GLU A 79 45.10 -7.87 -57.54
C GLU A 79 44.51 -8.56 -56.26
N ILE A 80 43.47 -7.99 -55.66
CA ILE A 80 42.90 -8.39 -54.38
C ILE A 80 41.65 -9.24 -54.64
N GLN A 81 41.70 -10.49 -54.14
CA GLN A 81 40.56 -11.40 -54.16
C GLN A 81 39.38 -10.86 -53.33
N PHE A 82 38.15 -11.16 -53.76
CA PHE A 82 36.93 -10.68 -53.10
C PHE A 82 36.88 -11.04 -51.60
N LEU A 83 37.24 -12.27 -51.24
CA LEU A 83 37.21 -12.71 -49.84
C LEU A 83 38.17 -11.92 -48.94
N THR A 84 39.33 -11.54 -49.46
CA THR A 84 40.30 -10.70 -48.75
C THR A 84 39.72 -9.31 -48.48
N TYR A 85 39.01 -8.75 -49.45
CA TYR A 85 38.31 -7.47 -49.30
C TYR A 85 37.11 -7.56 -48.34
N ALA A 86 36.32 -8.63 -48.41
CA ALA A 86 35.09 -8.78 -47.63
C ALA A 86 35.32 -9.20 -46.17
N ALA A 87 36.48 -9.80 -45.85
CA ALA A 87 36.79 -10.30 -44.51
C ALA A 87 36.55 -9.27 -43.37
N PRO A 88 36.95 -8.00 -43.48
CA PRO A 88 36.66 -6.99 -42.46
C PRO A 88 35.17 -6.69 -42.32
N ALA A 89 34.40 -6.69 -43.42
CA ALA A 89 32.96 -6.44 -43.39
C ALA A 89 32.17 -7.59 -42.74
N VAL A 90 32.58 -8.84 -43.01
CA VAL A 90 32.05 -10.05 -42.36
C VAL A 90 32.31 -9.97 -40.85
N LYS A 91 33.56 -9.75 -40.44
CA LYS A 91 33.95 -9.66 -39.03
C LYS A 91 33.25 -8.50 -38.31
N ARG A 92 33.13 -7.35 -38.98
CA ARG A 92 32.45 -6.17 -38.43
C ARG A 92 30.97 -6.43 -38.20
N SER A 93 30.28 -7.05 -39.16
CA SER A 93 28.85 -7.35 -39.02
C SER A 93 28.56 -8.32 -37.87
N MET A 94 29.40 -9.35 -37.70
CA MET A 94 29.36 -10.23 -36.53
C MET A 94 29.64 -9.48 -35.22
N SER A 95 30.63 -8.59 -35.21
CA SER A 95 30.98 -7.80 -34.02
C SER A 95 29.90 -6.78 -33.66
N ASP A 96 29.21 -6.22 -34.66
CA ASP A 96 28.12 -5.27 -34.47
C ASP A 96 26.87 -5.98 -33.92
N LEU A 97 26.58 -7.23 -34.36
CA LEU A 97 25.56 -8.08 -33.74
C LEU A 97 25.85 -8.28 -32.25
N ILE A 98 27.07 -8.72 -31.92
CA ILE A 98 27.50 -8.92 -30.53
C ILE A 98 27.33 -7.63 -29.72
N ARG A 99 27.75 -6.49 -30.27
CA ARG A 99 27.62 -5.19 -29.60
C ARG A 99 26.17 -4.77 -29.38
N GLN A 100 25.27 -5.12 -30.30
CA GLN A 100 23.86 -4.77 -30.18
C GLN A 100 23.22 -5.50 -28.99
N TYR A 101 23.48 -6.79 -28.83
CA TYR A 101 22.98 -7.56 -27.69
C TYR A 101 23.75 -7.27 -26.39
N SER A 102 25.05 -6.98 -26.47
CA SER A 102 25.87 -6.60 -25.31
C SER A 102 25.53 -5.22 -24.72
N ARG A 103 24.73 -4.40 -25.41
CA ARG A 103 24.25 -3.10 -24.90
C ARG A 103 23.11 -3.25 -23.91
N ASP A 104 22.47 -4.41 -23.85
CA ASP A 104 21.54 -4.72 -22.77
C ASP A 104 22.33 -4.86 -21.47
N THR A 105 21.84 -4.14 -20.46
CA THR A 105 22.39 -3.83 -19.12
C THR A 105 23.05 -5.01 -18.37
N VAL A 106 22.68 -6.22 -18.77
CA VAL A 106 23.09 -7.50 -18.22
C VAL A 106 24.60 -7.76 -18.31
N TRP A 107 25.30 -7.28 -19.35
CA TRP A 107 26.75 -7.58 -19.50
C TRP A 107 27.67 -6.60 -18.76
N GLN A 108 27.28 -5.33 -18.64
CA GLN A 108 28.04 -4.35 -17.85
C GLN A 108 28.17 -4.80 -16.38
N LEU A 109 27.15 -5.49 -15.86
CA LEU A 109 27.11 -6.04 -14.51
C LEU A 109 27.99 -7.28 -14.32
N ARG A 110 28.37 -8.01 -15.39
CA ARG A 110 29.18 -9.25 -15.29
C ARG A 110 30.69 -9.02 -15.20
N HIS A 111 31.20 -7.87 -15.67
CA HIS A 111 32.64 -7.66 -15.87
C HIS A 111 33.33 -6.82 -14.80
N ASP A 112 32.58 -6.30 -13.83
CA ASP A 112 33.19 -5.80 -12.62
C ASP A 112 33.68 -7.01 -11.80
N LYS A 113 35.00 -7.25 -11.76
CA LYS A 113 35.58 -8.36 -11.00
C LYS A 113 35.24 -8.31 -9.50
N ALA A 114 34.78 -7.16 -9.01
CA ALA A 114 34.29 -6.97 -7.66
C ALA A 114 32.80 -7.38 -7.47
N ASN A 115 32.00 -7.37 -8.53
CA ASN A 115 30.56 -7.68 -8.51
C ASN A 115 30.21 -8.69 -9.61
N ALA A 116 30.50 -9.96 -9.37
CA ALA A 116 30.08 -11.05 -10.25
C ALA A 116 28.61 -11.40 -10.00
N TRP A 117 27.68 -10.59 -10.52
CA TRP A 117 26.25 -10.92 -10.44
C TRP A 117 25.93 -12.08 -11.40
N LYS A 118 25.43 -13.19 -10.85
CA LYS A 118 24.93 -14.34 -11.61
C LYS A 118 23.49 -14.05 -12.03
N ILE A 119 23.19 -14.21 -13.33
CA ILE A 119 21.79 -14.22 -13.81
C ILE A 119 21.19 -15.56 -13.42
N ILE A 120 20.00 -15.53 -12.85
CA ILE A 120 19.19 -16.69 -12.52
C ILE A 120 17.91 -16.54 -13.34
N TYR A 121 17.51 -17.57 -14.07
CA TYR A 121 16.23 -17.55 -14.76
C TYR A 121 15.11 -17.85 -13.77
N LEU A 122 13.95 -17.21 -13.94
CA LEU A 122 12.80 -17.33 -13.04
C LEU A 122 12.18 -18.74 -13.08
N ASP A 123 12.33 -19.43 -14.20
CA ASP A 123 11.87 -20.80 -14.47
C ASP A 123 12.92 -21.87 -14.10
N GLU A 124 14.05 -21.51 -13.49
CA GLU A 124 14.96 -22.51 -12.92
C GLU A 124 14.28 -23.24 -11.76
N ASP A 125 14.32 -24.57 -11.79
CA ASP A 125 13.87 -25.43 -10.70
C ASP A 125 14.79 -25.28 -9.48
N LEU A 126 14.19 -25.15 -8.30
CA LEU A 126 14.92 -25.04 -7.04
C LEU A 126 15.27 -26.39 -6.44
N ASP A 127 14.48 -27.42 -6.74
CA ASP A 127 14.66 -28.79 -6.28
C ASP A 127 14.32 -29.84 -7.36
N ASP A 128 14.60 -31.11 -7.06
CA ASP A 128 14.34 -32.23 -7.97
C ASP A 128 12.84 -32.62 -8.03
N THR A 129 11.94 -31.87 -7.38
CA THR A 129 10.50 -32.20 -7.31
C THR A 129 9.66 -31.50 -8.38
N GLU A 130 10.28 -30.69 -9.24
CA GLU A 130 9.68 -29.98 -10.40
C GLU A 130 8.50 -29.03 -10.06
N ASP A 131 8.13 -28.87 -8.79
CA ASP A 131 6.97 -28.06 -8.36
C ASP A 131 7.36 -26.62 -7.95
N ASP A 132 8.60 -26.39 -7.50
CA ASP A 132 9.08 -25.10 -6.99
C ASP A 132 10.15 -24.49 -7.91
N THR A 133 9.77 -23.43 -8.63
CA THR A 133 10.68 -22.61 -9.46
C THR A 133 11.13 -21.34 -8.72
N VAL A 134 12.21 -20.69 -9.18
CA VAL A 134 12.69 -19.41 -8.60
C VAL A 134 11.60 -18.34 -8.53
N GLU A 135 10.65 -18.32 -9.48
CA GLU A 135 9.51 -17.40 -9.49
C GLU A 135 8.63 -17.52 -8.24
N THR A 136 8.41 -18.74 -7.72
CA THR A 136 7.48 -18.96 -6.60
C THR A 136 7.98 -18.35 -5.29
N LEU A 137 9.29 -18.18 -5.13
CA LEU A 137 9.90 -17.55 -3.95
C LEU A 137 9.90 -16.02 -4.00
N ILE A 138 9.77 -15.42 -5.18
CA ILE A 138 9.89 -13.97 -5.34
C ILE A 138 8.55 -13.31 -5.01
N SER A 139 8.48 -12.78 -3.80
CA SER A 139 7.35 -11.95 -3.40
C SER A 139 7.28 -10.69 -4.27
N SER A 140 6.08 -10.39 -4.76
CA SER A 140 5.82 -9.17 -5.52
C SER A 140 6.10 -7.93 -4.65
N PRO A 141 7.03 -7.04 -5.05
CA PRO A 141 7.43 -5.89 -4.23
C PRO A 141 6.32 -4.83 -4.09
N CYS A 142 5.31 -4.88 -4.96
CA CYS A 142 4.17 -3.96 -4.94
C CYS A 142 2.89 -4.59 -4.39
N ALA A 143 2.92 -5.88 -4.00
CA ALA A 143 1.76 -6.53 -3.41
C ALA A 143 1.60 -6.08 -1.95
N LYS A 144 0.43 -5.53 -1.61
CA LYS A 144 0.09 -5.18 -0.23
C LYS A 144 -0.55 -6.37 0.46
N LEU A 145 -0.25 -6.55 1.75
CA LEU A 145 -0.91 -7.57 2.56
C LEU A 145 -2.38 -7.18 2.80
N PRO A 146 -3.31 -8.14 2.94
CA PRO A 146 -4.71 -7.84 3.25
C PRO A 146 -4.89 -6.94 4.48
N GLU A 147 -4.06 -7.15 5.51
CA GLU A 147 -4.01 -6.30 6.71
C GLU A 147 -3.64 -4.84 6.36
N GLN A 148 -2.62 -4.63 5.53
CA GLN A 148 -2.20 -3.28 5.10
C GLN A 148 -3.29 -2.58 4.29
N ILE A 149 -3.99 -3.32 3.42
CA ILE A 149 -5.11 -2.77 2.64
C ILE A 149 -6.21 -2.30 3.59
N TYR A 150 -6.53 -3.09 4.62
CA TYR A 150 -7.56 -2.72 5.59
C TYR A 150 -7.13 -1.52 6.45
N ILE A 151 -5.87 -1.48 6.92
CA ILE A 151 -5.32 -0.34 7.67
C ILE A 151 -5.37 0.93 6.82
N GLU A 152 -5.00 0.88 5.54
CA GLU A 152 -5.08 2.04 4.64
C GLU A 152 -6.53 2.51 4.43
N GLN A 153 -7.47 1.58 4.32
CA GLN A 153 -8.90 1.91 4.19
C GLN A 153 -9.44 2.55 5.47
N GLU A 154 -9.10 2.00 6.64
CA GLU A 154 -9.53 2.51 7.95
C GLU A 154 -8.92 3.87 8.24
N THR A 155 -7.61 4.03 8.04
CA THR A 155 -6.93 5.33 8.21
C THR A 155 -7.49 6.40 7.27
N ALA A 156 -7.85 6.04 6.03
CA ALA A 156 -8.53 6.96 5.12
C ALA A 156 -9.92 7.35 5.64
N ALA A 157 -10.70 6.41 6.16
CA ALA A 157 -12.02 6.70 6.72
C ALA A 157 -11.94 7.63 7.96
N GLU A 158 -11.00 7.37 8.88
CA GLU A 158 -10.76 8.22 10.04
C GLU A 158 -10.34 9.64 9.64
N LEU A 159 -9.50 9.77 8.61
CA LEU A 159 -9.09 11.06 8.09
C LEU A 159 -10.28 11.85 7.52
N HIS A 160 -11.16 11.19 6.76
CA HIS A 160 -12.37 11.84 6.24
C HIS A 160 -13.33 12.24 7.37
N GLU A 161 -13.53 11.40 8.40
CA GLU A 161 -14.32 11.76 9.58
C GLU A 161 -13.74 12.98 10.30
N ALA A 162 -12.41 13.03 10.46
CA ALA A 162 -11.74 14.18 11.06
C ALA A 162 -11.89 15.45 10.22
N MET A 163 -11.83 15.33 8.89
CA MET A 163 -12.03 16.46 7.98
C MET A 163 -13.47 16.98 8.04
N ASP A 164 -14.46 16.10 8.11
CA ASP A 164 -15.88 16.45 8.24
C ASP A 164 -16.20 17.16 9.57
N ALA A 165 -15.41 16.91 10.62
CA ALA A 165 -15.50 17.62 11.90
C ALA A 165 -14.86 19.03 11.88
N LEU A 166 -14.04 19.35 10.88
CA LEU A 166 -13.46 20.68 10.74
C LEU A 166 -14.53 21.71 10.37
N PRO A 167 -14.32 23.00 10.71
CA PRO A 167 -15.14 24.06 10.17
C PRO A 167 -15.04 24.10 8.63
N ASP A 168 -16.14 24.45 7.96
CA ASP A 168 -16.28 24.40 6.49
C ASP A 168 -15.10 25.04 5.75
N ARG A 169 -14.62 26.19 6.23
CA ARG A 169 -13.52 26.92 5.60
C ARG A 169 -12.21 26.13 5.63
N GLU A 170 -11.85 25.60 6.79
CA GLU A 170 -10.65 24.80 7.00
C GLU A 170 -10.74 23.46 6.26
N ASN A 171 -11.93 22.85 6.21
CA ASN A 171 -12.16 21.62 5.45
C ASN A 171 -11.91 21.85 3.95
N VAL A 172 -12.56 22.86 3.35
CA VAL A 172 -12.38 23.23 1.94
C VAL A 172 -10.91 23.57 1.64
N TYR A 173 -10.23 24.26 2.57
CA TYR A 173 -8.79 24.55 2.43
C TYR A 173 -7.96 23.27 2.35
N VAL A 174 -8.15 22.32 3.28
CA VAL A 174 -7.38 21.07 3.33
C VAL A 174 -7.68 20.21 2.10
N GLN A 175 -8.95 20.11 1.69
CA GLN A 175 -9.37 19.34 0.52
C GLN A 175 -8.67 19.81 -0.76
N TYR A 176 -8.60 21.12 -0.97
CA TYR A 176 -7.86 21.71 -2.09
C TYR A 176 -6.36 21.54 -1.89
N ARG A 177 -5.78 22.02 -0.79
CA ARG A 177 -4.33 22.11 -0.59
C ARG A 177 -3.58 20.78 -0.76
N PHE A 178 -4.19 19.68 -0.33
CA PHE A 178 -3.62 18.33 -0.35
C PHE A 178 -4.27 17.40 -1.39
N GLY A 179 -5.04 17.96 -2.33
CA GLY A 179 -5.53 17.19 -3.48
C GLY A 179 -6.57 16.12 -3.17
N PHE A 180 -7.33 16.22 -2.07
CA PHE A 180 -8.44 15.29 -1.80
C PHE A 180 -9.62 15.50 -2.77
N ALA A 181 -9.72 16.68 -3.39
CA ALA A 181 -10.78 16.98 -4.36
C ALA A 181 -10.43 16.59 -5.81
N ASP A 182 -9.17 16.74 -6.22
CA ASP A 182 -8.75 16.64 -7.63
C ASP A 182 -7.51 15.74 -7.86
N GLY A 183 -6.97 15.15 -6.79
CA GLY A 183 -5.84 14.23 -6.82
C GLY A 183 -4.47 14.90 -6.95
N LYS A 184 -4.35 16.22 -6.74
CA LYS A 184 -3.08 16.95 -6.87
C LYS A 184 -2.80 17.85 -5.67
N ASP A 185 -1.56 17.81 -5.18
CA ASP A 185 -1.09 18.76 -4.18
C ASP A 185 -0.90 20.14 -4.80
N HIS A 186 -1.52 21.16 -4.20
CA HIS A 186 -1.35 22.55 -4.66
C HIS A 186 -0.35 23.29 -3.79
N PRO A 187 0.69 23.95 -4.33
CA PRO A 187 1.63 24.72 -3.53
C PRO A 187 0.93 25.87 -2.78
N LEU A 188 1.57 26.32 -1.70
CA LEU A 188 1.00 27.35 -0.82
C LEU A 188 0.74 28.68 -1.56
N THR A 189 1.57 29.00 -2.54
CA THR A 189 1.43 30.20 -3.40
C THR A 189 0.18 30.12 -4.28
N GLU A 190 -0.05 28.98 -4.92
CA GLU A 190 -1.23 28.73 -5.75
C GLU A 190 -2.49 28.69 -4.90
N THR A 191 -2.44 28.02 -3.75
CA THR A 191 -3.54 27.96 -2.79
C THR A 191 -3.91 29.37 -2.29
N ALA A 192 -2.92 30.21 -1.99
CA ALA A 192 -3.15 31.60 -1.59
C ALA A 192 -3.88 32.40 -2.68
N GLN A 193 -3.50 32.22 -3.95
CA GLN A 193 -4.16 32.86 -5.08
C GLN A 193 -5.60 32.38 -5.26
N TYR A 194 -5.83 31.06 -5.19
CA TYR A 194 -7.14 30.43 -5.34
C TYR A 194 -8.15 30.92 -4.30
N PHE A 195 -7.73 31.01 -3.03
CA PHE A 195 -8.59 31.51 -1.94
C PHE A 195 -8.58 33.04 -1.76
N HIS A 196 -7.88 33.77 -2.63
CA HIS A 196 -7.70 35.22 -2.53
C HIS A 196 -7.17 35.69 -1.16
N LEU A 197 -6.19 34.94 -0.62
CA LEU A 197 -5.54 35.22 0.66
C LEU A 197 -4.08 35.64 0.45
N THR A 198 -3.52 36.37 1.42
CA THR A 198 -2.06 36.58 1.48
C THR A 198 -1.38 35.29 1.91
N GLU A 199 -0.13 35.05 1.48
CA GLU A 199 0.61 33.85 1.88
C GLU A 199 0.72 33.68 3.41
N SER A 200 0.88 34.79 4.15
CA SER A 200 0.89 34.77 5.61
C SER A 200 -0.46 34.30 6.18
N ARG A 201 -1.58 34.77 5.59
CA ARG A 201 -2.91 34.34 6.02
C ARG A 201 -3.16 32.87 5.66
N THR A 202 -2.74 32.43 4.49
CA THR A 202 -2.78 31.02 4.05
C THR A 202 -2.03 30.11 5.02
N LYS A 203 -0.79 30.45 5.40
CA LYS A 203 -0.01 29.72 6.42
C LYS A 203 -0.73 29.64 7.76
N SER A 204 -1.37 30.75 8.18
CA SER A 204 -2.13 30.78 9.43
C SER A 204 -3.36 29.87 9.38
N VAL A 205 -4.09 29.83 8.26
CA VAL A 205 -5.23 28.92 8.06
C VAL A 205 -4.75 27.47 8.06
N GLU A 206 -3.66 27.16 7.34
CA GLU A 206 -3.07 25.82 7.31
C GLU A 206 -2.68 25.34 8.71
N HIS A 207 -2.00 26.19 9.48
CA HIS A 207 -1.61 25.86 10.85
C HIS A 207 -2.83 25.60 11.74
N SER A 208 -3.89 26.40 11.60
CA SER A 208 -5.15 26.21 12.33
C SER A 208 -5.83 24.90 11.94
N ALA A 209 -5.95 24.62 10.64
CA ALA A 209 -6.58 23.41 10.11
C ALA A 209 -5.83 22.15 10.56
N LEU A 210 -4.50 22.12 10.42
CA LEU A 210 -3.67 21.00 10.86
C LEU A 210 -3.72 20.78 12.37
N LYS A 211 -3.83 21.85 13.16
CA LYS A 211 -4.00 21.75 14.61
C LYS A 211 -5.33 21.12 14.98
N LEU A 212 -6.42 21.50 14.32
CA LEU A 212 -7.75 20.93 14.53
C LEU A 212 -7.80 19.46 14.09
N LEU A 213 -7.26 19.14 12.91
CA LEU A 213 -7.16 17.75 12.43
C LEU A 213 -6.40 16.85 13.42
N ARG A 214 -5.27 17.32 13.94
CA ARG A 214 -4.52 16.57 14.95
C ARG A 214 -5.31 16.35 16.23
N HIS A 215 -6.13 17.31 16.63
CA HIS A 215 -6.99 17.15 17.80
C HIS A 215 -8.08 16.11 17.53
N GLU A 216 -8.75 16.17 16.37
CA GLU A 216 -9.78 15.20 16.01
C GLU A 216 -9.21 13.77 15.90
N LEU A 217 -8.09 13.60 15.20
CA LEU A 217 -7.47 12.29 14.97
C LEU A 217 -6.86 11.65 16.22
N LEU A 218 -6.24 12.45 17.11
CA LEU A 218 -5.48 11.91 18.24
C LEU A 218 -6.26 11.91 19.56
N ILE A 219 -7.36 12.65 19.65
CA ILE A 219 -8.12 12.81 20.90
C ILE A 219 -9.57 12.39 20.66
N GLU A 220 -10.31 13.12 19.83
CA GLU A 220 -11.76 12.95 19.72
C GLU A 220 -12.19 11.60 19.10
N ILE A 221 -11.60 11.20 17.97
CA ILE A 221 -11.93 9.93 17.31
C ILE A 221 -11.59 8.74 18.21
N PRO A 222 -10.37 8.64 18.79
CA PRO A 222 -10.04 7.60 19.76
C PRO A 222 -10.96 7.59 20.98
N GLU A 223 -11.30 8.75 21.55
CA GLU A 223 -12.22 8.82 22.69
C GLU A 223 -13.62 8.32 22.33
N ARG A 224 -14.16 8.68 21.17
CA ARG A 224 -15.45 8.16 20.67
C ARG A 224 -15.39 6.66 20.41
N ALA A 225 -14.31 6.17 19.82
CA ALA A 225 -14.11 4.73 19.57
C ALA A 225 -14.03 3.95 20.88
N TYR A 226 -13.29 4.46 21.86
CA TYR A 226 -13.17 3.89 23.20
C TYR A 226 -14.52 3.88 23.92
N ALA A 227 -15.27 4.99 23.91
CA ALA A 227 -16.60 5.06 24.51
C ALA A 227 -17.59 4.07 23.86
N ARG A 228 -17.53 3.88 22.53
CA ARG A 228 -18.32 2.86 21.82
C ARG A 228 -17.92 1.44 22.24
N ALA A 229 -16.63 1.18 22.44
CA ALA A 229 -16.13 -0.11 22.90
C ALA A 229 -16.56 -0.40 24.34
N GLU A 230 -16.46 0.58 25.24
CA GLU A 230 -16.95 0.47 26.62
C GLU A 230 -18.45 0.22 26.69
N ASP A 231 -19.25 0.92 25.88
CA ASP A 231 -20.70 0.71 25.80
C ASP A 231 -21.04 -0.71 25.33
N ARG A 232 -20.34 -1.21 24.30
CA ARG A 232 -20.48 -2.59 23.82
C ARG A 232 -20.11 -3.60 24.89
N LEU A 233 -18.96 -3.43 25.55
CA LEU A 233 -18.50 -4.33 26.61
C LEU A 233 -19.48 -4.33 27.78
N THR A 234 -19.96 -3.16 28.19
CA THR A 234 -20.96 -3.00 29.26
C THR A 234 -22.21 -3.80 28.94
N LYS A 235 -22.75 -3.66 27.73
CA LYS A 235 -23.94 -4.42 27.29
C LYS A 235 -23.71 -5.93 27.31
N VAL A 236 -22.54 -6.40 26.89
CA VAL A 236 -22.19 -7.83 26.92
C VAL A 236 -22.12 -8.35 28.36
N LEU A 237 -21.46 -7.62 29.26
CA LEU A 237 -21.32 -8.01 30.67
C LEU A 237 -22.65 -7.98 31.43
N VAL A 238 -23.51 -7.01 31.12
CA VAL A 238 -24.87 -6.95 31.66
C VAL A 238 -25.72 -8.11 31.17
N ALA A 239 -25.67 -8.44 29.87
CA ALA A 239 -26.38 -9.59 29.32
C ALA A 239 -25.90 -10.93 29.90
N ALA A 240 -24.60 -11.05 30.22
CA ALA A 240 -24.04 -12.19 30.92
C ALA A 240 -24.41 -12.24 32.42
N GLY A 241 -25.01 -11.17 32.96
CA GLY A 241 -25.36 -11.04 34.37
C GLY A 241 -24.15 -10.87 35.29
N GLU A 242 -23.00 -10.47 34.76
CA GLU A 242 -21.74 -10.27 35.51
C GLU A 242 -21.59 -8.86 36.08
N LEU A 243 -22.33 -7.91 35.50
CA LEU A 243 -22.29 -6.49 35.83
C LEU A 243 -23.71 -5.92 35.80
N HIS A 244 -23.98 -4.95 36.67
CA HIS A 244 -25.16 -4.10 36.58
C HIS A 244 -24.80 -2.73 36.01
N ALA A 245 -25.69 -2.16 35.20
CA ALA A 245 -25.51 -0.84 34.59
C ALA A 245 -26.72 0.07 34.81
N VAL A 246 -26.46 1.36 35.04
CA VAL A 246 -27.49 2.41 35.09
C VAL A 246 -27.18 3.42 34.01
N GLU A 247 -28.03 3.53 32.98
CA GLU A 247 -27.97 4.66 32.06
C GLU A 247 -28.80 5.80 32.60
N LEU A 248 -28.20 6.97 32.78
CA LEU A 248 -28.84 8.20 33.22
C LEU A 248 -28.97 9.17 32.05
N ARG A 249 -30.14 9.77 31.89
CA ARG A 249 -30.40 10.83 30.91
C ARG A 249 -30.97 12.06 31.60
N LEU A 250 -30.34 13.21 31.38
CA LEU A 250 -30.79 14.47 31.95
C LEU A 250 -32.11 14.89 31.28
N LYS A 251 -33.18 15.02 32.07
CA LYS A 251 -34.50 15.47 31.58
C LYS A 251 -34.69 16.97 31.79
N SER A 252 -34.33 17.47 32.96
CA SER A 252 -34.41 18.90 33.26
C SER A 252 -33.49 19.29 34.40
N GLN A 253 -32.99 20.53 34.37
CA GLN A 253 -32.16 21.09 35.43
C GLN A 253 -32.67 22.50 35.81
N ARG A 254 -32.74 22.78 37.10
CA ARG A 254 -33.07 24.11 37.65
C ARG A 254 -31.80 24.77 38.16
N LYS A 255 -31.45 25.93 37.59
CA LYS A 255 -30.27 26.73 37.96
C LYS A 255 -30.69 28.00 38.69
N ARG A 256 -29.93 28.40 39.70
CA ARG A 256 -30.04 29.73 40.34
C ARG A 256 -28.66 30.39 40.29
N GLY A 257 -28.46 31.29 39.33
CA GLY A 257 -27.13 31.83 39.00
C GLY A 257 -26.23 30.77 38.36
N ARG A 258 -24.99 30.61 38.86
CA ARG A 258 -24.03 29.59 38.39
C ARG A 258 -24.21 28.21 39.02
N LYS A 259 -25.04 28.06 40.05
CA LYS A 259 -25.22 26.79 40.78
C LYS A 259 -26.49 26.05 40.34
N ILE A 260 -26.36 24.74 40.15
CA ILE A 260 -27.48 23.84 39.91
C ILE A 260 -28.17 23.58 41.26
N THR A 261 -29.49 23.71 41.29
CA THR A 261 -30.28 23.62 42.54
C THR A 261 -31.07 22.32 42.62
N ALA A 262 -31.63 21.86 41.51
CA ALA A 262 -32.33 20.58 41.43
C ALA A 262 -32.22 20.03 40.00
N VAL A 263 -32.15 18.71 39.89
CA VAL A 263 -32.04 18.01 38.60
C VAL A 263 -32.97 16.81 38.58
N VAL A 264 -33.62 16.60 37.43
CA VAL A 264 -34.42 15.41 37.16
C VAL A 264 -33.70 14.57 36.12
N TYR A 265 -33.34 13.35 36.50
CA TYR A 265 -32.77 12.33 35.62
C TYR A 265 -33.78 11.23 35.38
N GLU A 266 -33.82 10.75 34.14
CA GLU A 266 -34.38 9.43 33.84
C GLU A 266 -33.27 8.40 33.96
N TYR A 267 -33.58 7.22 34.49
CA TYR A 267 -32.62 6.14 34.67
C TYR A 267 -33.13 4.83 34.06
N LEU A 268 -32.26 4.08 33.40
CA LEU A 268 -32.54 2.77 32.83
C LEU A 268 -31.67 1.73 33.53
N ALA A 269 -32.28 0.65 34.01
CA ALA A 269 -31.58 -0.46 34.65
C ALA A 269 -31.09 -1.46 33.58
N ASP A 270 -29.87 -1.98 33.74
CA ASP A 270 -29.30 -3.08 32.96
C ASP A 270 -29.51 -2.97 31.44
N CYS A 271 -29.40 -1.74 30.93
CA CYS A 271 -29.52 -1.43 29.50
C CYS A 271 -30.83 -1.94 28.86
N GLY A 272 -31.89 -2.17 29.64
CA GLY A 272 -33.15 -2.76 29.20
C GLY A 272 -34.34 -2.42 30.11
N GLY A 273 -35.57 -2.59 29.60
CA GLY A 273 -36.79 -2.33 30.38
C GLY A 273 -37.33 -0.90 30.25
N LYS A 274 -38.01 -0.41 31.30
CA LYS A 274 -38.68 0.90 31.30
C LYS A 274 -37.79 1.96 31.95
N TRP A 275 -37.90 3.19 31.50
CA TRP A 275 -37.22 4.32 32.15
C TRP A 275 -37.88 4.63 33.49
N GLY A 276 -37.06 4.66 34.55
CA GLY A 276 -37.39 5.28 35.82
C GLY A 276 -37.08 6.77 35.81
N ALA A 277 -37.55 7.49 36.81
CA ALA A 277 -37.25 8.91 37.00
C ALA A 277 -36.87 9.17 38.45
N LEU A 278 -35.83 9.97 38.65
CA LEU A 278 -35.42 10.44 39.96
C LEU A 278 -35.15 11.95 39.91
N SER A 279 -35.46 12.62 41.01
CA SER A 279 -35.15 14.03 41.24
C SER A 279 -34.15 14.12 42.38
N TYR A 280 -33.09 14.90 42.17
CA TYR A 280 -32.08 15.17 43.18
C TYR A 280 -31.99 16.68 43.44
N ASN A 281 -32.15 17.08 44.69
CA ASN A 281 -32.03 18.46 45.14
C ASN A 281 -30.69 18.66 45.85
N PHE A 282 -29.80 19.43 45.22
CA PHE A 282 -28.44 19.69 45.70
C PHE A 282 -28.39 20.59 46.94
N LYS A 283 -29.48 21.29 47.29
CA LYS A 283 -29.49 22.17 48.46
C LYS A 283 -29.74 21.42 49.76
N ASP A 284 -30.62 20.44 49.71
CA ASP A 284 -31.11 19.72 50.88
C ASP A 284 -30.55 18.29 50.93
N ASP A 285 -29.75 17.89 49.93
CA ASP A 285 -29.26 16.52 49.70
C ASP A 285 -30.42 15.49 49.71
N THR A 286 -31.59 15.92 49.23
CA THR A 286 -32.80 15.10 49.18
C THR A 286 -32.95 14.47 47.80
N THR A 287 -33.25 13.17 47.79
CA THR A 287 -33.56 12.42 46.58
C THR A 287 -35.00 11.93 46.63
N GLU A 288 -35.73 12.14 45.54
CA GLU A 288 -37.07 11.57 45.34
C GLU A 288 -37.05 10.68 44.10
N ILE A 289 -37.38 9.40 44.29
CA ILE A 289 -37.62 8.49 43.16
C ILE A 289 -39.05 8.75 42.69
N LEU A 290 -39.19 9.35 41.52
CA LEU A 290 -40.47 9.75 40.93
C LEU A 290 -41.15 8.58 40.20
N LEU A 291 -40.36 7.69 39.59
CA LEU A 291 -40.85 6.54 38.85
C LEU A 291 -39.82 5.41 38.88
N LEU A 292 -40.27 4.18 39.15
CA LEU A 292 -39.39 3.01 39.18
C LEU A 292 -39.15 2.48 37.76
N ALA A 293 -37.90 2.19 37.43
CA ALA A 293 -37.48 1.63 36.14
C ALA A 293 -37.88 0.15 35.97
N GLU A 294 -38.02 -0.56 37.09
CA GLU A 294 -38.34 -1.98 37.11
C GLU A 294 -39.49 -2.29 38.06
N TRP A 295 -40.18 -3.40 37.80
CA TRP A 295 -41.25 -3.91 38.67
C TRP A 295 -40.67 -4.43 40.00
N ASP A 296 -39.43 -4.89 40.00
CA ASP A 296 -38.71 -5.24 41.22
C ASP A 296 -38.28 -3.95 41.93
N THR A 297 -38.99 -3.65 43.01
CA THR A 297 -38.76 -2.46 43.83
C THR A 297 -37.37 -2.46 44.50
N ILE A 298 -36.80 -3.63 44.78
CA ILE A 298 -35.49 -3.75 45.46
C ILE A 298 -34.37 -3.47 44.47
N LEU A 299 -34.44 -4.08 43.28
CA LEU A 299 -33.49 -3.84 42.21
C LEU A 299 -33.56 -2.39 41.73
N SER A 300 -34.77 -1.90 41.41
CA SER A 300 -34.95 -0.52 40.94
C SER A 300 -34.48 0.52 41.96
N HIS A 301 -34.69 0.26 43.25
CA HIS A 301 -34.17 1.12 44.32
C HIS A 301 -32.64 1.10 44.38
N ARG A 302 -32.00 -0.06 44.21
CA ARG A 302 -30.54 -0.18 44.18
C ARG A 302 -29.91 0.61 43.03
N PHE A 303 -30.47 0.50 41.83
CA PHE A 303 -30.06 1.28 40.66
C PHE A 303 -30.21 2.78 40.91
N ALA A 304 -31.35 3.21 41.46
CA ALA A 304 -31.58 4.61 41.82
C ALA A 304 -30.56 5.11 42.87
N MET A 305 -30.29 4.33 43.91
CA MET A 305 -29.32 4.69 44.95
C MET A 305 -27.89 4.80 44.41
N ARG A 306 -27.50 3.98 43.43
CA ARG A 306 -26.21 4.12 42.75
C ARG A 306 -26.08 5.46 42.01
N ALA A 307 -27.17 5.91 41.37
CA ALA A 307 -27.21 7.23 40.75
C ALA A 307 -27.09 8.36 41.79
N VAL A 308 -27.76 8.24 42.94
CA VAL A 308 -27.65 9.20 44.05
C VAL A 308 -26.22 9.31 44.58
N GLU A 309 -25.56 8.17 44.79
CA GLU A 309 -24.16 8.13 45.24
C GLU A 309 -23.24 8.88 44.28
N HIS A 310 -23.44 8.71 42.97
CA HIS A 310 -22.69 9.44 41.96
C HIS A 310 -22.93 10.97 42.03
N PHE A 311 -24.18 11.42 42.19
CA PHE A 311 -24.48 12.85 42.34
C PHE A 311 -23.89 13.44 43.62
N ARG A 312 -23.82 12.66 44.71
CA ARG A 312 -23.18 13.08 45.96
C ARG A 312 -21.68 13.26 45.83
N ILE A 313 -21.00 12.47 44.99
CA ILE A 313 -19.55 12.58 44.79
C ILE A 313 -19.23 13.79 43.90
N HIS A 314 -20.03 14.06 42.86
CA HIS A 314 -19.77 15.12 41.87
C HIS A 314 -20.49 16.46 42.15
N HIS A 315 -20.47 16.91 43.41
CA HIS A 315 -21.07 18.19 43.78
C HIS A 315 -20.48 19.35 42.95
N ASN A 316 -21.33 20.00 42.16
CA ASN A 316 -21.06 21.29 41.50
C ASN A 316 -20.31 21.26 40.15
N ASP A 317 -20.12 20.09 39.53
CA ASP A 317 -19.60 19.96 38.16
C ASP A 317 -20.69 20.15 37.09
N LYS A 318 -20.28 20.44 35.84
CA LYS A 318 -21.19 20.36 34.68
C LYS A 318 -21.63 18.90 34.53
N LEU A 319 -22.83 18.59 35.01
CA LEU A 319 -23.38 17.24 34.89
C LEU A 319 -23.62 16.90 33.40
N PRO A 320 -23.14 15.74 32.92
CA PRO A 320 -23.37 15.30 31.55
C PRO A 320 -24.86 15.05 31.25
N ASP A 321 -25.23 15.21 29.98
CA ASP A 321 -26.58 14.93 29.48
C ASP A 321 -26.88 13.42 29.46
N LYS A 322 -25.84 12.58 29.28
CA LYS A 322 -25.90 11.12 29.38
C LYS A 322 -24.74 10.60 30.22
N ILE A 323 -25.02 9.68 31.15
CA ILE A 323 -24.01 9.01 31.99
C ILE A 323 -24.35 7.52 32.04
N VAL A 324 -23.36 6.65 32.01
CA VAL A 324 -23.54 5.22 32.30
C VAL A 324 -22.73 4.87 33.54
N LEU A 325 -23.39 4.33 34.56
CA LEU A 325 -22.76 3.93 35.82
C LEU A 325 -22.81 2.42 35.93
N THR A 326 -21.65 1.79 36.18
CA THR A 326 -21.56 0.35 36.35
C THR A 326 -21.28 -0.02 37.81
N PHE A 327 -21.81 -1.16 38.26
CA PHE A 327 -21.50 -1.72 39.58
C PHE A 327 -21.71 -3.23 39.62
N ILE A 328 -21.20 -3.87 40.66
CA ILE A 328 -21.35 -5.31 40.90
C ILE A 328 -22.27 -5.50 42.10
N GLY A 329 -23.41 -6.13 41.89
CA GLY A 329 -24.38 -6.44 42.93
C GLY A 329 -24.02 -7.67 43.78
N PRO A 330 -24.62 -7.84 44.97
CA PRO A 330 -24.40 -8.98 45.85
C PRO A 330 -24.67 -10.34 45.19
N GLU A 331 -25.70 -10.45 44.35
CA GLU A 331 -26.00 -11.66 43.56
C GLU A 331 -24.88 -12.04 42.58
N GLN A 332 -24.12 -11.06 42.10
CA GLN A 332 -22.98 -11.25 41.19
C GLN A 332 -21.69 -11.60 41.95
N ARG A 333 -21.57 -11.15 43.21
CA ARG A 333 -20.43 -11.49 44.06
C ARG A 333 -20.43 -12.97 44.44
N SER A 334 -21.58 -13.58 44.70
CA SER A 334 -21.66 -15.02 45.04
C SER A 334 -21.23 -15.93 43.87
N ARG A 335 -21.65 -15.63 42.62
CA ARG A 335 -21.26 -16.41 41.43
C ARG A 335 -19.75 -16.43 41.18
N ARG A 336 -19.04 -15.33 41.49
CA ARG A 336 -17.57 -15.26 41.38
C ARG A 336 -16.82 -16.17 42.35
N TYR A 337 -17.43 -16.51 43.49
CA TYR A 337 -16.83 -17.46 44.44
C TYR A 337 -17.09 -18.91 44.04
N ASP A 338 -18.25 -19.23 43.49
CA ASP A 338 -18.58 -20.59 43.03
C ASP A 338 -17.73 -20.99 41.79
N ASN A 339 -17.54 -20.08 40.82
CA ASN A 339 -16.70 -20.34 39.64
C ASN A 339 -15.20 -20.54 39.95
N LYS A 340 -14.71 -20.12 41.13
CA LYS A 340 -13.33 -20.41 41.57
C LYS A 340 -13.16 -21.83 42.14
N PHE A 341 -14.24 -22.49 42.55
CA PHE A 341 -14.18 -23.87 43.03
C PHE A 341 -14.34 -24.90 41.90
N GLU A 342 -14.91 -24.53 40.75
CA GLU A 342 -15.05 -25.44 39.60
C GLU A 342 -13.85 -25.42 38.63
N ALA A 343 -13.02 -24.37 38.62
CA ALA A 343 -11.83 -24.29 37.77
C ALA A 343 -10.57 -24.95 38.38
N GLY A 344 -10.73 -25.64 39.52
CA GLY A 344 -9.68 -26.34 40.24
C GLY A 344 -10.09 -27.77 40.59
N ASN A 345 -10.34 -28.59 39.57
CA ASN A 345 -10.31 -30.05 39.67
C ASN A 345 -10.00 -30.69 38.31
#